data_AF-A0A941E9T2-F1
#
_entry.id   AF-A0A941E9T2-F1
#
_cell.length_a   1.000
_cell.length_b   1.000
_cell.length_c   1.000
_cell.angle_alpha   90.00
_cell.angle_beta   90.00
_cell.angle_gamma   90.00
#
_symmetry.space_group_name_H-M   'P 1'
#
loop_
_entity.id
_entity.type
_entity.pdbx_description
1 polymer ?
#
loop_
_entity_poly.entity_id
_entity_poly.type
_entity_poly.pdbx_seq_one_letter_code
_entity_poly.pdbx_strand_id
1 'polypeptide(L)'
;MLSAFAEAEQFDLLGHYLHGTECFATDVVRAEIRQGAESRPGLGVVQTATWLAWATLDDDEGRGLDAFLRWKELVGAERHDFGEASTFAFAELHGGTSVIDDRQATNVGRREGLEVHGSLWLITAFCNSAKLTEHAAMRLVDDLRRVGARLPCTGSEFPAWARKQGLLRTA
;
A
#
# COMPACT_ATOMS: atom_id res chain seq x y z
N MET A 1 3.11 4.28 1.16
CA MET A 1 2.53 3.94 -0.16
C MET A 1 1.63 5.02 -0.73
N LEU A 2 0.40 5.22 -0.22
CA LEU A 2 -0.61 6.12 -0.84
C LEU A 2 -0.09 7.55 -1.07
N SER A 3 0.61 8.11 -0.07
CA SER A 3 1.24 9.42 -0.19
C SER A 3 2.25 9.50 -1.34
N ALA A 4 3.05 8.45 -1.54
CA ALA A 4 4.02 8.43 -2.63
C ALA A 4 3.34 8.40 -4.01
N PHE A 5 2.24 7.65 -4.18
CA PHE A 5 1.47 7.69 -5.43
C PHE A 5 0.82 9.05 -5.66
N ALA A 6 0.30 9.70 -4.61
CA ALA A 6 -0.28 11.03 -4.71
C ALA A 6 0.76 12.11 -5.03
N GLU A 7 1.90 12.11 -4.34
CA GLU A 7 2.99 13.05 -4.57
C GLU A 7 3.65 12.85 -5.95
N ALA A 8 3.66 11.62 -6.47
CA ALA A 8 4.13 11.31 -7.82
C ALA A 8 3.11 11.62 -8.94
N GLU A 9 1.91 12.11 -8.58
CA GLU A 9 0.79 12.33 -9.51
C GLU A 9 0.33 11.04 -10.23
N GLN A 10 0.49 9.89 -9.58
CA GLN A 10 0.15 8.55 -10.09
C GLN A 10 -1.05 7.92 -9.39
N PHE A 11 -1.70 8.64 -8.48
CA PHE A 11 -2.77 8.09 -7.64
C PHE A 11 -4.04 7.72 -8.42
N ASP A 12 -4.47 8.56 -9.36
CA ASP A 12 -5.62 8.23 -10.22
C ASP A 12 -5.30 7.07 -11.17
N LEU A 13 -4.05 6.97 -11.62
CA LEU A 13 -3.58 5.86 -12.43
C LEU A 13 -3.57 4.54 -11.64
N LEU A 14 -3.19 4.58 -10.36
CA LEU A 14 -3.32 3.44 -9.45
C LEU A 14 -4.78 2.98 -9.34
N GLY A 15 -5.72 3.92 -9.15
CA GLY A 15 -7.15 3.64 -9.13
C GLY A 15 -7.67 3.05 -10.44
N HIS A 16 -7.19 3.54 -11.58
CA HIS A 16 -7.51 2.97 -12.90
C HIS A 16 -7.10 1.50 -13.01
N TYR A 17 -5.89 1.14 -12.57
CA TYR A 17 -5.42 -0.25 -12.62
C TYR A 17 -6.12 -1.16 -11.61
N LEU A 18 -6.58 -0.61 -10.49
CA LEU A 18 -7.35 -1.32 -9.47
C LEU A 18 -8.85 -1.37 -9.78
N HIS A 19 -9.31 -0.85 -10.91
CA HIS A 19 -10.71 -0.93 -11.30
C HIS A 19 -11.25 -2.36 -11.21
N GLY A 20 -12.41 -2.52 -10.56
CA GLY A 20 -13.03 -3.82 -10.28
C GLY A 20 -12.49 -4.54 -9.04
N THR A 21 -11.55 -3.94 -8.31
CA THR A 21 -11.03 -4.44 -7.02
C THR A 21 -11.57 -3.58 -5.89
N GLU A 22 -12.12 -4.18 -4.84
CA GLU A 22 -12.45 -3.44 -3.63
C GLU A 22 -11.16 -3.03 -2.91
N CYS A 23 -10.99 -1.73 -2.70
CA CYS A 23 -9.80 -1.17 -2.07
C CYS A 23 -10.20 -0.38 -0.83
N PHE A 24 -9.49 -0.62 0.26
CA PHE A 24 -9.76 -0.01 1.55
C PHE A 24 -8.52 0.66 2.11
N ALA A 25 -8.72 1.76 2.82
CA ALA A 25 -7.75 2.32 3.76
C ALA A 25 -8.48 2.59 5.08
N THR A 26 -7.78 2.44 6.20
CA THR A 26 -8.41 2.61 7.52
C THR A 26 -8.59 4.09 7.88
N ASP A 27 -9.48 4.39 8.83
CA ASP A 27 -9.63 5.74 9.37
C ASP A 27 -8.37 6.25 10.10
N VAL A 28 -7.51 5.34 10.56
CA VAL A 28 -6.18 5.69 11.09
C VAL A 28 -5.29 6.27 9.99
N VAL A 29 -5.19 5.57 8.85
CA VAL A 29 -4.47 6.06 7.66
C VAL A 29 -5.12 7.35 7.13
N ARG A 30 -6.45 7.46 7.18
CA ARG A 30 -7.16 8.68 6.79
C ARG A 30 -6.75 9.88 7.64
N ALA A 31 -6.64 9.70 8.95
CA ALA A 31 -6.20 10.74 9.87
C ALA A 31 -4.75 11.17 9.58
N GLU A 32 -3.86 10.22 9.30
CA GLU A 32 -2.47 10.50 8.91
C GLU A 32 -2.39 11.27 7.58
N ILE A 33 -3.16 10.86 6.57
CA ILE A 33 -3.24 11.55 5.28
C ILE A 33 -3.74 12.99 5.47
N ARG A 34 -4.80 13.17 6.27
CA ARG A 34 -5.35 14.51 6.57
C ARG A 34 -4.34 15.39 7.28
N GLN A 35 -3.62 14.86 8.28
CA GLN A 35 -2.56 15.59 8.97
C GLN A 35 -1.41 15.93 8.01
N GLY A 36 -1.00 14.98 7.17
CA GLY A 36 0.05 15.19 6.16
C GLY A 36 -0.33 16.25 5.13
N ALA A 37 -1.60 16.32 4.75
CA ALA A 37 -2.11 17.24 3.74
C ALA A 37 -1.91 18.72 4.11
N GLU A 38 -1.79 19.06 5.40
CA GLU A 38 -1.46 20.41 5.87
C GLU A 38 -0.10 20.91 5.33
N SER A 39 0.84 19.99 5.10
CA SER A 39 2.18 20.28 4.58
C SER A 39 2.43 19.76 3.17
N ARG A 40 1.51 18.94 2.63
CA ARG A 40 1.64 18.25 1.35
C ARG A 40 0.32 18.34 0.56
N PRO A 41 0.09 19.44 -0.18
CA PRO A 41 -1.18 19.67 -0.88
C PRO A 41 -1.57 18.55 -1.86
N GLY A 42 -0.59 17.84 -2.42
CA GLY A 42 -0.83 16.70 -3.32
C GLY A 42 -1.62 15.55 -2.70
N LEU A 43 -1.72 15.47 -1.37
CA LEU A 43 -2.50 14.44 -0.68
C LEU A 43 -4.02 14.66 -0.74
N GLY A 44 -4.48 15.82 -1.23
CA GLY A 44 -5.91 16.10 -1.38
C GLY A 44 -6.65 15.06 -2.24
N VAL A 45 -6.00 14.54 -3.29
CA VAL A 45 -6.59 13.55 -4.21
C VAL A 45 -6.94 12.23 -3.51
N VAL A 46 -6.18 11.85 -2.48
CA VAL A 46 -6.43 10.61 -1.72
C VAL A 46 -7.75 10.73 -0.95
N GLN A 47 -8.04 11.91 -0.41
CA GLN A 47 -9.24 12.14 0.41
C GLN A 47 -10.53 12.16 -0.42
N THR A 48 -10.44 12.52 -1.70
CA THR A 48 -11.58 12.60 -2.62
C THR A 48 -11.68 11.40 -3.55
N ALA A 49 -10.84 10.39 -3.36
CA ALA A 49 -10.83 9.17 -4.15
C ALA A 49 -12.16 8.41 -4.03
N THR A 50 -12.77 8.06 -5.16
CA THR A 50 -14.02 7.27 -5.18
C THR A 50 -13.76 5.77 -5.29
N TRP A 51 -12.56 5.36 -5.69
CA TRP A 51 -12.16 3.96 -5.82
C TRP A 51 -11.60 3.36 -4.52
N LEU A 52 -11.31 4.20 -3.51
CA LEU A 52 -10.76 3.80 -2.22
C LEU A 52 -11.81 4.06 -1.12
N ALA A 53 -12.32 2.99 -0.50
CA ALA A 53 -13.24 3.09 0.62
C ALA A 53 -12.49 3.32 1.94
N TRP A 54 -13.12 4.05 2.86
CA TRP A 54 -12.61 4.24 4.22
C TRP A 54 -13.23 3.23 5.16
N ALA A 55 -12.38 2.46 5.85
CA ALA A 55 -12.78 1.42 6.78
C ALA A 55 -12.59 1.85 8.24
N THR A 56 -13.63 1.60 9.05
CA THR A 56 -13.54 1.71 10.51
C THR A 56 -13.10 0.37 11.12
N LEU A 57 -12.30 0.44 12.17
CA LEU A 57 -11.95 -0.70 13.03
C LEU A 57 -12.82 -0.78 14.28
N ASP A 58 -13.72 0.19 14.47
CA ASP A 58 -14.70 0.19 15.56
C ASP A 58 -15.95 -0.56 15.08
N ASP A 59 -15.96 -1.87 15.32
CA ASP A 59 -17.13 -2.73 15.13
C ASP A 59 -17.84 -3.01 16.46
N ASP A 60 -19.15 -3.30 16.39
CA ASP A 60 -19.99 -3.53 17.57
C ASP A 60 -19.48 -4.66 18.49
N GLU A 61 -18.69 -5.59 17.94
CA GLU A 61 -18.12 -6.73 18.67
C GLU A 61 -16.70 -6.44 19.22
N GLY A 62 -16.12 -5.27 18.92
CA GLY A 62 -14.81 -4.84 19.39
C GLY A 62 -13.61 -5.56 18.75
N ARG A 63 -13.84 -6.41 17.75
CA ARG A 63 -12.80 -7.28 17.17
C ARG A 63 -11.72 -6.48 16.44
N GLY A 64 -12.09 -5.39 15.78
CA GLY A 64 -11.18 -4.49 15.08
C GLY A 64 -10.25 -3.75 16.03
N LEU A 65 -10.74 -3.33 17.20
CA LEU A 65 -9.91 -2.72 18.23
C LEU A 65 -8.92 -3.75 18.81
N ASP A 66 -9.39 -4.96 19.14
CA ASP A 66 -8.54 -6.03 19.66
C ASP A 66 -7.43 -6.43 18.66
N ALA A 67 -7.80 -6.59 17.38
CA ALA A 67 -6.85 -6.88 16.32
C ALA A 67 -5.84 -5.73 16.15
N PHE A 68 -6.28 -4.47 16.19
CA PHE A 68 -5.39 -3.32 16.11
C PHE A 68 -4.38 -3.25 17.25
N LEU A 69 -4.82 -3.48 18.49
CA LEU A 69 -3.93 -3.49 19.65
C LEU A 69 -2.88 -4.60 19.55
N ARG A 70 -3.28 -5.81 19.16
CA ARG A 70 -2.35 -6.92 18.91
C ARG A 70 -1.33 -6.57 17.83
N TRP A 71 -1.78 -6.02 16.70
CA TRP A 71 -0.87 -5.65 15.61
C TRP A 71 0.08 -4.50 15.99
N LYS A 72 -0.35 -3.56 16.84
CA LYS A 72 0.54 -2.53 17.40
C LYS A 72 1.65 -3.14 18.27
N GLU A 73 1.35 -4.15 19.07
CA GLU A 73 2.37 -4.83 19.87
C GLU A 73 3.40 -5.56 18.98
N LEU A 74 2.96 -6.06 17.81
CA LEU A 74 3.80 -6.83 16.89
C LEU A 74 4.64 -5.97 15.95
N VAL A 75 4.04 -4.92 15.37
CA VAL A 75 4.68 -4.05 14.38
C VAL A 75 5.50 -2.96 15.06
N GLY A 76 4.94 -2.34 16.11
CA GLY A 76 5.54 -1.23 16.80
C GLY A 76 4.49 -0.34 17.48
N ALA A 77 4.87 0.21 18.63
CA ALA A 77 4.00 1.06 19.44
C ALA A 77 4.17 2.55 19.14
N GLU A 78 5.03 2.93 18.18
CA GLU A 78 5.21 4.32 17.80
C GLU A 78 4.07 4.77 16.90
N ARG A 79 3.77 6.07 16.93
CA ARG A 79 2.65 6.64 16.14
C ARG A 79 2.77 6.36 14.64
N HIS A 80 3.99 6.26 14.14
CA HIS A 80 4.24 6.02 12.71
C HIS A 80 3.92 4.57 12.29
N ASP A 81 3.73 3.65 13.24
CA ASP A 81 3.38 2.24 12.98
C ASP A 81 1.85 2.00 13.02
N PHE A 82 1.05 3.01 13.40
CA PHE A 82 -0.39 2.83 13.60
C PHE A 82 -1.11 2.61 12.27
N GLY A 83 -0.67 3.27 11.20
CA GLY A 83 -1.17 3.05 9.84
C GLY A 83 -1.01 1.58 9.41
N GLU A 84 0.18 1.01 9.57
CA GLU A 84 0.49 -0.39 9.25
C GLU A 84 -0.33 -1.36 10.11
N ALA A 85 -0.32 -1.16 11.43
CA ALA A 85 -1.06 -2.02 12.35
C ALA A 85 -2.57 -2.02 12.08
N SER A 86 -3.14 -0.85 11.77
CA SER A 86 -4.56 -0.74 11.43
C SER A 86 -4.90 -1.44 10.10
N THR A 87 -4.02 -1.31 9.10
CA THR A 87 -4.18 -1.98 7.81
C THR A 87 -4.11 -3.50 7.97
N PHE A 88 -3.22 -4.00 8.82
CA PHE A 88 -3.10 -5.42 9.13
C PHE A 88 -4.33 -5.96 9.87
N ALA A 89 -4.81 -5.24 10.88
CA ALA A 89 -6.02 -5.60 11.59
C ALA A 89 -7.22 -5.73 10.65
N PHE A 90 -7.40 -4.76 9.75
CA PHE A 90 -8.49 -4.80 8.77
C PHE A 90 -8.36 -5.97 7.80
N ALA A 91 -7.15 -6.17 7.25
CA ALA A 91 -6.87 -7.26 6.31
C ALA A 91 -7.10 -8.64 6.93
N GLU A 92 -6.67 -8.84 8.19
CA GLU A 92 -6.88 -10.10 8.92
C GLU A 92 -8.37 -10.41 9.09
N LEU A 93 -9.17 -9.43 9.52
CA LEU A 93 -10.59 -9.64 9.80
C LEU A 93 -11.44 -9.88 8.55
N HIS A 94 -10.99 -9.37 7.40
CA HIS A 94 -11.76 -9.41 6.15
C HIS A 94 -11.15 -10.34 5.10
N GLY A 95 -10.04 -11.03 5.41
CA GLY A 95 -9.36 -11.92 4.46
C GLY A 95 -8.78 -11.20 3.25
N GLY A 96 -8.34 -9.95 3.42
CA GLY A 96 -7.79 -9.11 2.36
C GLY A 96 -6.28 -9.17 2.24
N THR A 97 -5.75 -8.68 1.13
CA THR A 97 -4.31 -8.49 0.92
C THR A 97 -3.88 -7.10 1.40
N SER A 98 -3.00 -7.03 2.40
CA SER A 98 -2.43 -5.75 2.83
C SER A 98 -1.34 -5.28 1.86
N VAL A 99 -1.36 -4.00 1.49
CA VAL A 99 -0.31 -3.40 0.66
C VAL A 99 0.36 -2.23 1.38
N ILE A 100 1.58 -2.45 1.85
CA ILE A 100 2.40 -1.46 2.55
C ILE A 100 3.86 -1.52 2.07
N ASP A 101 4.54 -0.37 2.02
CA ASP A 101 5.95 -0.30 1.58
C ASP A 101 6.95 -0.44 2.73
N ASP A 102 6.48 -0.49 3.98
CA ASP A 102 7.37 -0.67 5.12
C ASP A 102 7.88 -2.11 5.19
N ARG A 103 9.20 -2.26 5.11
CA ARG A 103 9.85 -3.57 5.08
C ARG A 103 9.78 -4.28 6.43
N GLN A 104 9.88 -3.57 7.54
CA GLN A 104 9.84 -4.18 8.87
C GLN A 104 8.42 -4.70 9.16
N ALA A 105 7.42 -3.86 8.95
CA ALA A 105 6.02 -4.23 9.09
C ALA A 105 5.63 -5.38 8.15
N THR A 106 6.05 -5.34 6.87
CA THR A 106 5.79 -6.44 5.92
C THR A 106 6.40 -7.77 6.40
N ASN A 107 7.61 -7.75 6.97
CA ASN A 107 8.23 -8.96 7.51
C ASN A 107 7.48 -9.51 8.72
N VAL A 108 7.01 -8.62 9.61
CA VAL A 108 6.18 -8.99 10.76
C VAL A 108 4.87 -9.60 10.27
N GLY A 109 4.13 -8.93 9.38
CA GLY A 109 2.87 -9.42 8.84
C GLY A 109 2.98 -10.82 8.24
N ARG A 110 4.01 -11.07 7.42
CA ARG A 110 4.25 -12.40 6.83
C ARG A 110 4.58 -13.46 7.87
N ARG A 111 5.35 -13.12 8.91
CA ARG A 111 5.70 -14.05 9.98
C ARG A 111 4.45 -14.51 10.73
N GLU A 112 3.48 -13.63 10.91
CA GLU A 112 2.20 -13.93 11.57
C GLU A 112 1.14 -14.49 10.59
N GLY A 113 1.51 -14.79 9.35
CA GLY A 113 0.64 -15.45 8.37
C GLY A 113 -0.29 -14.51 7.58
N LEU A 114 -0.13 -13.19 7.70
CA LEU A 114 -0.90 -12.22 6.92
C LEU A 114 -0.42 -12.18 5.47
N GLU A 115 -1.35 -12.12 4.51
CA GLU A 115 -1.03 -11.84 3.11
C GLU A 115 -0.68 -10.35 2.96
N VAL A 116 0.62 -10.05 2.93
CA VAL A 116 1.13 -8.68 2.84
C VAL A 116 2.21 -8.51 1.77
N HIS A 117 2.05 -7.46 0.98
CA HIS A 117 2.91 -7.08 -0.11
C HIS A 117 3.21 -5.58 -0.10
N GLY A 118 4.15 -5.14 -0.93
CA GLY A 118 4.43 -3.71 -1.15
C GLY A 118 4.01 -3.26 -2.55
N SER A 119 4.15 -1.97 -2.84
CA SER A 119 3.74 -1.37 -4.11
C SER A 119 4.34 -2.05 -5.34
N LEU A 120 5.59 -2.53 -5.28
CA LEU A 120 6.20 -3.25 -6.39
C LEU A 120 5.46 -4.55 -6.76
N TRP A 121 4.83 -5.23 -5.80
CA TRP A 121 4.01 -6.40 -6.08
C TRP A 121 2.76 -6.01 -6.89
N LEU A 122 2.08 -4.92 -6.52
CA LEU A 122 0.96 -4.38 -7.29
C LEU A 122 1.38 -4.02 -8.72
N ILE A 123 2.51 -3.31 -8.87
CA ILE A 123 3.03 -2.93 -10.18
C ILE A 123 3.30 -4.18 -11.03
N THR A 124 3.91 -5.22 -10.45
CA THR A 124 4.12 -6.50 -11.16
C THR A 124 2.81 -7.20 -11.51
N ALA A 125 1.78 -7.13 -10.65
CA ALA A 125 0.46 -7.68 -10.94
C ALA A 125 -0.22 -6.96 -12.12
N PHE A 126 -0.05 -5.64 -12.23
CA PHE A 126 -0.53 -4.87 -13.38
C PHE A 126 0.21 -5.24 -14.67
N CYS A 127 1.52 -5.50 -14.61
CA CYS A 127 2.27 -6.02 -15.75
C CYS A 127 1.77 -7.40 -16.19
N ASN A 128 1.62 -8.33 -15.24
CA ASN A 128 1.18 -9.70 -15.54
C ASN A 128 -0.25 -9.77 -16.09
N SER A 129 -1.09 -8.78 -15.76
CA SER A 129 -2.47 -8.66 -16.29
C SER A 129 -2.56 -7.80 -17.55
N ALA A 130 -1.43 -7.40 -18.14
CA ALA A 130 -1.33 -6.52 -19.30
C ALA A 130 -2.03 -5.16 -19.13
N LYS A 131 -2.36 -4.75 -17.90
CA LYS A 131 -2.89 -3.42 -17.57
C LYS A 131 -1.82 -2.35 -17.69
N LEU A 132 -0.56 -2.72 -17.43
CA LEU A 132 0.60 -1.82 -17.46
C LEU A 132 1.71 -2.48 -18.29
N THR A 133 2.33 -1.74 -19.20
CA THR A 133 3.49 -2.26 -19.94
C THR A 133 4.72 -2.26 -19.03
N GLU A 134 5.69 -3.14 -19.30
CA GLU A 134 6.95 -3.17 -18.54
C GLU A 134 7.65 -1.78 -18.57
N HIS A 135 7.67 -1.12 -19.72
CA HIS A 135 8.26 0.23 -19.84
C HIS A 135 7.52 1.28 -18.99
N ALA A 136 6.19 1.26 -18.98
CA ALA A 136 5.41 2.17 -18.14
C ALA A 136 5.59 1.85 -16.64
N ALA A 137 5.76 0.58 -16.27
CA ALA A 137 6.09 0.18 -14.90
C ALA A 137 7.45 0.68 -14.44
N MET A 138 8.47 0.62 -15.29
CA MET A 138 9.80 1.18 -15.00
C MET A 138 9.70 2.68 -14.69
N ARG A 139 8.98 3.44 -15.51
CA ARG A 139 8.73 4.87 -15.28
C ARG A 139 8.02 5.13 -13.96
N LEU A 140 6.97 4.37 -13.67
CA LEU A 140 6.22 4.48 -12.42
C LEU A 140 7.12 4.25 -11.19
N VAL A 141 8.02 3.26 -11.24
CA VAL A 141 8.99 3.02 -10.16
C VAL A 141 9.92 4.22 -9.96
N ASP A 142 10.44 4.80 -11.04
CA ASP A 142 11.29 6.00 -10.93
C ASP A 142 10.52 7.22 -10.41
N ASP A 143 9.26 7.41 -10.83
CA ASP A 143 8.39 8.47 -10.33
C ASP A 143 8.11 8.36 -8.83
N LEU A 144 7.84 7.15 -8.33
CA LEU A 144 7.67 6.89 -6.90
C LEU A 144 8.96 7.16 -6.11
N ARG A 145 10.12 6.74 -6.64
CA ARG A 145 11.42 7.01 -5.99
C ARG A 145 11.75 8.49 -5.96
N ARG A 146 11.41 9.23 -7.03
CA ARG A 146 11.65 10.69 -7.13
C ARG A 146 11.00 11.46 -5.99
N VAL A 147 9.83 10.99 -5.51
CA VAL A 147 9.12 11.58 -4.37
C VAL A 147 9.45 10.94 -3.03
N GLY A 148 10.50 10.10 -2.98
CA GLY A 148 11.06 9.57 -1.74
C GLY A 148 10.59 8.17 -1.35
N ALA A 149 9.88 7.43 -2.21
CA ALA A 149 9.55 6.04 -1.93
C ALA A 149 10.81 5.17 -1.82
N ARG A 150 10.92 4.41 -0.73
CA ARG A 150 12.08 3.55 -0.43
C ARG A 150 11.96 2.19 -1.13
N LEU A 151 12.04 2.21 -2.47
CA LEU A 151 11.91 1.00 -3.28
C LEU A 151 13.26 0.25 -3.42
N PRO A 152 13.26 -1.10 -3.48
CA PRO A 152 14.48 -1.91 -3.53
C PRO A 152 15.21 -1.92 -4.89
N CYS A 153 14.66 -1.28 -5.91
CA CYS A 153 15.24 -1.19 -7.26
C CYS A 153 14.84 0.14 -7.91
N THR A 154 15.62 0.60 -8.90
CA THR A 154 15.21 1.67 -9.82
C THR A 154 14.21 1.17 -10.86
N GLY A 155 13.69 2.08 -11.70
CA GLY A 155 12.91 1.72 -12.87
C GLY A 155 13.68 0.84 -13.83
N SER A 156 14.95 1.17 -14.14
CA SER A 156 15.79 0.35 -15.01
C SER A 156 16.07 -1.05 -14.46
N GLU A 157 16.16 -1.19 -13.14
CA GLU A 157 16.40 -2.46 -12.46
C GLU A 157 15.12 -3.29 -12.24
N PHE A 158 13.96 -2.65 -12.28
CA PHE A 158 12.67 -3.24 -11.90
C PHE A 158 12.37 -4.57 -12.60
N PRO A 159 12.50 -4.71 -13.93
CA PRO A 159 12.13 -5.97 -14.57
C PRO A 159 13.03 -7.14 -14.18
N ALA A 160 14.34 -6.89 -14.06
CA ALA A 160 15.29 -7.91 -13.62
C ALA A 160 15.06 -8.28 -12.15
N TRP A 161 14.82 -7.28 -11.30
CA TRP A 161 14.48 -7.47 -9.89
C TRP A 161 13.18 -8.30 -9.75
N ALA A 162 12.11 -7.92 -10.45
CA ALA A 162 10.80 -8.56 -10.33
C ALA A 162 10.83 -10.03 -10.79
N ARG A 163 11.56 -10.34 -11.87
CA ARG A 163 11.77 -11.74 -12.32
C ARG A 163 12.58 -12.53 -11.31
N LYS A 164 13.63 -11.94 -10.73
CA LYS A 164 14.43 -12.58 -9.66
C LYS A 164 13.59 -12.90 -8.42
N GLN A 165 12.61 -12.05 -8.10
CA GLN A 165 11.65 -12.30 -7.02
C GLN A 165 10.52 -13.28 -7.40
N GLY A 166 10.47 -13.76 -8.65
CA GLY A 166 9.38 -14.60 -9.15
C GLY A 166 8.04 -13.88 -9.32
N LEU A 167 8.03 -12.54 -9.30
CA LEU A 167 6.82 -11.72 -9.35
C LEU A 167 6.38 -11.41 -10.78
N LEU A 168 7.33 -11.15 -11.68
CA LEU A 168 7.05 -10.89 -13.09
C LEU A 168 7.29 -12.17 -13.88
N ARG A 169 6.28 -12.60 -14.65
CA ARG A 169 6.40 -13.79 -15.50
C ARG A 169 7.44 -13.53 -16.60
N THR A 170 8.26 -14.52 -16.91
CA THR A 170 9.15 -14.46 -18.07
C THR A 170 8.28 -14.42 -19.33
N ALA A 171 8.59 -13.50 -20.24
CA ALA A 171 7.96 -13.43 -21.55
C ALA A 171 8.36 -14.64 -22.41
#